data_AF-A0A925XZK6-F1
#
_entry.id   AF-A0A925XZK6-F1
#
_cell.length_a   1.000
_cell.length_b   1.000
_cell.length_c   1.000
_cell.angle_alpha   90.00
_cell.angle_beta   90.00
_cell.angle_gamma   90.00
#
_symmetry.space_group_name_H-M   'P 1'
#
loop_
_entity.id
_entity.type
_entity.pdbx_description
1 polymer ?
#
loop_
_entity_poly.entity_id
_entity_poly.type
_entity_poly.pdbx_seq_one_letter_code
_entity_poly.pdbx_strand_id
1 'polypeptide(L)'
;MEARTRAIQGMGKLALIACCLSLGFVVVATAFPQRRSLEKLEAKLKLAQEREKIVKATQNQRQLELRALREDPAFLELQARDRLDYCRDGEKILRFPRDK
;
A
#
# COMPACT_ATOMS: atom_id res chain seq x y z
N MET A 1 -23.93 43.55 53.23
CA MET A 1 -24.37 42.43 52.38
C MET A 1 -23.75 42.42 50.98
N GLU A 2 -23.15 43.52 50.50
CA GLU A 2 -22.65 43.65 49.11
C GLU A 2 -21.31 42.96 48.80
N ALA A 3 -20.48 42.67 49.81
CA ALA A 3 -19.19 42.02 49.58
C ALA A 3 -19.34 40.54 49.17
N ARG A 4 -20.42 39.88 49.62
CA ARG A 4 -20.68 38.46 49.34
C ARG A 4 -21.15 38.24 47.90
N THR A 5 -21.89 39.17 47.33
CA THR A 5 -22.39 39.07 45.94
C THR A 5 -21.27 39.25 44.92
N ARG A 6 -20.28 40.12 45.18
CA ARG A 6 -19.10 40.28 44.31
C ARG A 6 -18.18 39.05 44.30
N ALA A 7 -18.01 38.39 45.45
CA ALA A 7 -17.25 37.15 45.55
C ALA A 7 -17.91 36.00 44.76
N ILE A 8 -19.24 35.87 44.86
CA ILE A 8 -20.01 34.87 44.11
C ILE A 8 -19.96 35.14 42.59
N GLN A 9 -20.04 36.40 42.16
CA GLN A 9 -19.92 36.78 40.75
C GLN A 9 -18.50 36.53 40.19
N GLY A 10 -17.44 36.77 40.98
CA GLY A 10 -16.06 36.46 40.58
C GLY A 10 -15.82 34.96 40.45
N MET A 11 -16.36 34.17 41.39
CA MET A 11 -16.22 32.72 41.40
C MET A 11 -16.95 32.05 40.22
N GLY A 12 -18.13 32.56 39.84
CA GLY A 12 -18.84 32.09 38.65
C GLY A 12 -18.09 32.36 37.34
N LYS A 13 -17.46 33.52 37.20
CA LYS A 13 -16.63 33.84 36.01
C LYS A 13 -15.39 32.96 35.91
N LEU A 14 -14.71 32.73 37.03
CA LEU A 14 -13.55 31.82 37.07
C LEU A 14 -13.95 30.38 36.75
N ALA A 15 -15.08 29.90 37.28
CA ALA A 15 -15.59 28.57 36.97
C ALA A 15 -15.94 28.42 35.48
N LEU A 16 -16.56 29.43 34.87
CA LEU A 16 -16.85 29.43 33.42
C LEU A 16 -15.58 29.41 32.57
N ILE A 17 -14.58 30.24 32.91
CA ILE A 17 -13.29 30.26 32.20
C ILE A 17 -12.59 28.90 32.32
N ALA A 18 -12.53 28.32 33.52
CA ALA A 18 -11.95 27.00 33.74
C ALA A 18 -12.69 25.91 32.96
N CYS A 19 -14.02 25.97 32.90
CA CYS A 19 -14.84 25.05 32.13
C CYS A 19 -14.54 25.16 30.62
N CYS A 20 -14.52 26.37 30.07
CA CYS A 20 -14.18 26.60 28.66
C CYS A 20 -12.76 26.09 28.31
N LEU A 21 -11.77 26.33 29.16
CA LEU A 21 -10.41 25.83 28.97
C LEU A 21 -10.35 24.30 29.01
N SER A 22 -11.07 23.67 29.94
CA SER A 22 -11.12 22.21 30.05
C SER A 22 -11.77 21.57 28.81
N LEU A 23 -12.84 22.15 28.29
CA LEU A 23 -13.51 21.68 27.07
C LEU A 23 -12.61 21.85 25.84
N GLY A 24 -11.92 22.98 25.71
CA GLY A 24 -10.93 23.19 24.65
C GLY A 24 -9.82 22.14 24.69
N PHE A 25 -9.32 21.80 25.87
CA PHE A 25 -8.28 20.79 26.04
C PHE A 25 -8.74 19.39 25.67
N VAL A 26 -9.98 19.01 26.02
CA VAL A 26 -10.57 17.72 25.65
C VAL A 26 -10.74 17.59 24.13
N VAL A 27 -11.17 18.65 23.45
CA VAL A 27 -11.30 18.65 21.98
C VAL A 27 -9.93 18.46 21.30
N VAL A 28 -8.89 19.15 21.79
CA VAL A 28 -7.53 18.97 21.26
C VAL A 28 -6.99 17.57 21.56
N ALA A 29 -7.19 17.07 22.77
CA ALA A 29 -6.74 15.74 23.19
C ALA A 29 -7.45 14.59 22.44
N THR A 30 -8.67 14.82 21.94
CA THR A 30 -9.44 13.83 21.15
C THR A 30 -9.21 13.96 19.65
N ALA A 31 -8.97 15.17 19.13
CA ALA A 31 -8.64 15.40 17.73
C ALA A 31 -7.24 14.91 17.35
N PHE A 32 -6.27 15.02 18.26
CA PHE A 32 -4.89 14.59 18.04
C PHE A 32 -4.72 13.07 17.80
N PRO A 33 -5.31 12.15 18.60
CA PRO A 33 -5.22 10.72 18.35
C PRO A 33 -5.95 10.30 17.07
N GLN A 34 -7.02 10.99 16.69
CA GLN A 34 -7.72 10.76 15.41
C GLN A 34 -6.78 11.01 14.23
N ARG A 35 -6.05 12.12 14.21
CA ARG A 35 -5.08 12.40 13.14
C ARG A 35 -3.97 11.36 13.06
N ARG A 36 -3.44 10.92 14.19
CA ARG A 36 -2.41 9.89 14.23
C ARG A 36 -2.91 8.52 13.72
N SER A 37 -4.19 8.22 13.94
CA SER A 37 -4.80 7.01 13.37
C SER A 37 -4.97 7.10 11.85
N LEU A 38 -5.40 8.26 11.34
CA LEU A 38 -5.50 8.54 9.91
C LEU A 38 -4.15 8.43 9.21
N GLU A 39 -3.09 9.04 9.76
CA GLU A 39 -1.73 8.94 9.20
C GLU A 39 -1.24 7.48 9.13
N LYS A 40 -1.53 6.67 10.15
CA LYS A 40 -1.19 5.24 10.14
C LYS A 40 -1.96 4.48 9.07
N LEU A 41 -3.24 4.79 8.87
CA LEU A 41 -4.06 4.15 7.83
C LEU A 41 -3.59 4.58 6.44
N GLU A 42 -3.29 5.86 6.23
CA GLU A 42 -2.73 6.38 4.98
C GLU A 42 -1.38 5.75 4.66
N ALA A 43 -0.49 5.61 5.64
CA ALA A 43 0.80 4.95 5.46
C ALA A 43 0.63 3.48 5.05
N LYS A 44 -0.29 2.75 5.69
CA LYS A 44 -0.62 1.37 5.31
C LYS A 44 -1.20 1.28 3.91
N LEU A 45 -2.07 2.21 3.53
CA LEU A 45 -2.69 2.28 2.22
C LEU A 45 -1.65 2.54 1.13
N LYS A 46 -0.73 3.48 1.34
CA LYS A 46 0.39 3.74 0.42
C LYS A 46 1.26 2.51 0.22
N LEU A 47 1.63 1.81 1.30
CA LEU A 47 2.40 0.57 1.22
C LEU A 47 1.64 -0.54 0.47
N ALA A 48 0.33 -0.67 0.69
CA ALA A 48 -0.50 -1.64 -0.03
C ALA A 48 -0.58 -1.31 -1.52
N GLN A 49 -0.76 -0.04 -1.88
CA GLN A 49 -0.80 0.41 -3.27
C GLN A 49 0.54 0.21 -4.00
N GLU A 50 1.67 0.45 -3.33
CA GLU A 50 2.99 0.18 -3.91
C GLU A 50 3.17 -1.31 -4.20
N ARG A 51 2.79 -2.18 -3.26
CA ARG A 51 2.82 -3.63 -3.47
C ARG A 51 1.90 -4.07 -4.61
N GLU A 52 0.70 -3.51 -4.68
CA GLU A 52 -0.25 -3.80 -5.75
C GLU A 52 0.31 -3.42 -7.12
N LYS A 53 0.96 -2.25 -7.24
CA LYS A 53 1.61 -1.82 -8.49
C LYS A 53 2.70 -2.79 -8.94
N ILE A 54 3.54 -3.25 -8.01
CA ILE A 54 4.61 -4.21 -8.32
C ILE A 54 4.00 -5.53 -8.81
N VAL A 55 3.02 -6.08 -8.07
CA VAL A 55 2.36 -7.34 -8.43
C VAL A 55 1.65 -7.23 -9.78
N LYS A 56 0.97 -6.11 -10.04
CA LYS A 56 0.26 -5.86 -11.31
C LYS A 56 1.22 -5.74 -12.48
N ALA A 57 2.37 -5.09 -12.30
CA ALA A 57 3.42 -5.05 -13.32
C ALA A 57 3.94 -6.46 -13.64
N THR A 58 4.20 -7.28 -12.62
CA THR A 58 4.63 -8.67 -12.81
C THR A 58 3.56 -9.53 -13.49
N GLN A 59 2.28 -9.35 -13.13
CA GLN A 59 1.17 -10.06 -13.79
C GLN A 59 1.04 -9.69 -15.26
N ASN A 60 1.11 -8.40 -15.59
CA ASN A 60 1.05 -7.94 -16.97
C ASN A 60 2.19 -8.51 -17.81
N GLN A 61 3.41 -8.53 -17.26
CA GLN A 61 4.57 -9.12 -17.94
C GLN A 61 4.37 -10.61 -18.21
N ARG A 62 3.91 -11.38 -17.21
CA ARG A 62 3.61 -12.81 -17.39
C ARG A 62 2.48 -13.06 -18.37
N GLN A 63 1.44 -12.23 -18.37
CA GLN A 63 0.35 -12.35 -19.34
C GLN A 63 0.84 -12.07 -20.76
N LEU A 64 1.74 -11.11 -20.94
CA LEU A 64 2.35 -10.83 -22.24
C LEU A 64 3.22 -12.01 -22.70
N GLU A 65 4.04 -12.57 -21.83
CA GLU A 65 4.84 -13.78 -22.10
C GLU A 65 3.95 -14.98 -22.47
N LEU A 66 2.88 -15.22 -21.70
CA LEU A 66 1.91 -16.29 -21.99
C LEU A 66 1.15 -16.05 -23.30
N ARG A 67 0.87 -14.80 -23.64
CA ARG A 67 0.22 -14.44 -24.90
C ARG A 67 1.16 -14.67 -26.08
N ALA A 68 2.42 -14.27 -25.98
CA ALA A 68 3.44 -14.57 -26.97
C ALA A 68 3.63 -16.08 -27.15
N LEU A 69 3.65 -16.84 -26.06
CA LEU A 69 3.66 -18.32 -26.08
C LEU A 69 2.44 -18.92 -26.78
N ARG A 70 1.27 -18.28 -26.69
CA ARG A 70 0.01 -18.82 -27.23
C ARG A 70 -0.24 -18.42 -28.69
N GLU A 71 0.22 -17.25 -29.10
CA GLU A 71 -0.01 -16.68 -30.43
C GLU A 71 1.04 -17.13 -31.45
N ASP A 72 2.21 -17.65 -31.03
CA ASP A 72 3.27 -18.11 -31.93
C ASP A 72 3.48 -19.64 -31.89
N PRO A 73 2.87 -20.42 -32.81
CA PRO A 73 3.02 -21.86 -32.84
C PRO A 73 4.46 -22.32 -33.14
N ALA A 74 5.27 -21.49 -33.80
CA ALA A 74 6.69 -21.81 -34.05
C ALA A 74 7.53 -21.73 -32.77
N PHE A 75 7.17 -20.83 -31.85
CA PHE A 75 7.84 -20.71 -30.55
C PHE A 75 7.52 -21.89 -29.61
N LEU A 76 6.27 -22.36 -29.61
CA LEU A 76 5.87 -23.59 -28.90
C LEU A 76 6.62 -24.82 -29.42
N GLU A 77 6.77 -24.95 -30.75
CA GLU A 77 7.51 -26.06 -31.36
C GLU A 77 8.99 -25.99 -30.95
N LEU A 78 9.63 -24.82 -31.00
CA LEU A 78 11.01 -24.63 -30.54
C LEU A 78 11.21 -24.99 -29.06
N GLN A 79 10.34 -24.52 -28.16
CA GLN A 79 10.49 -24.79 -26.73
C GLN A 79 10.17 -26.24 -26.36
N ALA A 80 9.22 -26.87 -27.05
CA ALA A 80 8.96 -28.30 -26.92
C ALA A 80 10.16 -29.13 -27.42
N ARG A 81 10.77 -28.73 -28.55
CA ARG A 81 11.95 -29.40 -29.12
C ARG A 81 13.18 -29.27 -28.23
N ASP A 82 13.39 -28.12 -27.61
CA ASP A 82 14.50 -27.89 -26.68
C ASP A 82 14.35 -28.68 -25.37
N ARG A 83 13.11 -28.92 -24.90
CA ARG A 83 12.84 -29.79 -23.74
C ARG A 83 12.87 -31.29 -24.05
N LEU A 84 12.45 -31.69 -25.25
CA LEU A 84 12.34 -33.09 -25.67
C LEU A 84 13.58 -33.58 -26.41
N ASP A 85 14.60 -32.72 -26.56
CA ASP A 85 15.83 -33.02 -27.30
C ASP A 85 15.57 -33.46 -28.76
N TYR A 86 14.49 -32.95 -29.35
CA TYR A 86 13.96 -33.44 -30.62
C TYR A 86 14.53 -32.69 -31.83
N CYS A 87 15.35 -33.38 -32.61
CA CYS A 87 15.88 -32.91 -33.90
C CYS A 87 15.15 -33.61 -35.07
N ARG A 88 14.88 -32.89 -36.17
CA ARG A 88 14.38 -33.52 -37.41
C ARG A 88 15.56 -34.12 -38.17
N ASP A 89 15.32 -35.20 -38.90
CA ASP A 89 16.34 -35.85 -39.72
C ASP A 89 16.91 -34.87 -40.75
N GLY A 90 18.22 -34.62 -40.67
CA GLY A 90 18.97 -33.71 -41.55
C GLY A 90 19.34 -32.34 -40.96
N GLU A 91 18.85 -31.96 -39.77
CA GLU A 91 19.23 -30.70 -39.11
C GLU A 91 20.54 -30.80 -38.31
N LYS A 92 21.45 -29.84 -38.48
CA LYS A 92 22.62 -29.63 -37.61
C LYS A 92 22.30 -28.54 -36.58
N ILE A 93 22.12 -28.93 -35.32
CA ILE A 93 21.91 -27.98 -34.21
C ILE A 93 23.23 -27.80 -33.45
N LEU A 94 23.65 -26.56 -33.27
CA LEU A 94 24.79 -26.19 -32.44
C LEU A 94 24.31 -26.01 -30.99
N ARG A 95 24.78 -26.87 -30.07
CA ARG A 95 24.51 -26.74 -28.63
C ARG A 95 25.71 -26.11 -27.94
N PHE A 96 25.45 -25.05 -27.18
CA PHE A 96 26.43 -24.47 -26.28
C PHE A 96 26.28 -25.11 -24.89
N PRO A 97 27.38 -25.53 -24.25
CA PRO A 97 27.31 -26.01 -22.87
C PRO A 97 26.84 -24.87 -21.97
N ARG A 98 25.75 -25.09 -21.23
CA ARG A 98 25.38 -24.19 -20.13
C ARG A 98 26.33 -24.48 -18.97
N ASP A 99 27.20 -23.52 -18.69
CA ASP A 99 28.07 -23.55 -17.52
C ASP A 99 27.20 -23.55 -16.25
N LYS A 100 27.61 -24.35 -15.26
CA LYS A 100 26.83 -24.73 -14.08
C LYS A 100 26.75 -23.63 -13.03
#